data_AF-A0A7D3ZJG1-F1
#
_entry.id   AF-A0A7D3ZJG1-F1
#
_cell.length_a   1.000
_cell.length_b   1.000
_cell.length_c   1.000
_cell.angle_alpha   90.00
_cell.angle_beta   90.00
_cell.angle_gamma   90.00
#
_symmetry.space_group_name_H-M   'P 1'
#
loop_
_entity.id
_entity.type
_entity.pdbx_description
1 polymer ?
#
loop_
_entity_poly.entity_id
_entity_poly.type
_entity_poly.pdbx_seq_one_letter_code
_entity_poly.pdbx_strand_id
1 'polypeptide(L)'
;MQGALVERWRAEGRLVPFCPEVSGGLAVPRPPAEIVGGDGGAVLDGTARVVTDAGADVTAEFLRGARLALAAAERSGARIALLKEGSPSCGSGRVYDGTFTGAPVPGAGVTTALLRRAGVSVFGEDDLDAVQELLTALEQTS
;
A
#
# COMPACT_ATOMS: atom_id res chain seq x y z
N MET A 1 -7.41 -15.38 -16.17
CA MET A 1 -7.31 -14.12 -16.96
C MET A 1 -6.50 -13.04 -16.25
N GLN A 2 -6.63 -12.86 -14.93
CA GLN A 2 -5.88 -11.86 -14.15
C GLN A 2 -4.34 -11.90 -14.32
N GLY A 3 -3.73 -13.10 -14.27
CA GLY A 3 -2.28 -13.23 -14.45
C GLY A 3 -1.76 -12.78 -15.81
N ALA A 4 -2.57 -12.86 -16.88
CA ALA A 4 -2.14 -12.44 -18.21
C ALA A 4 -1.95 -10.92 -18.32
N LEU A 5 -2.72 -10.15 -17.56
CA LEU A 5 -2.68 -8.70 -17.60
C LEU A 5 -1.44 -8.13 -16.90
N VAL A 6 -1.13 -8.65 -15.72
CA VAL A 6 0.09 -8.28 -14.98
C VAL A 6 1.35 -8.67 -15.75
N GLU A 7 1.38 -9.86 -16.36
CA GLU A 7 2.50 -10.28 -17.20
C GLU A 7 2.66 -9.40 -18.46
N ARG A 8 1.56 -8.94 -19.05
CA ARG A 8 1.61 -7.96 -20.14
C ARG A 8 2.25 -6.64 -19.68
N TRP A 9 1.77 -6.06 -18.58
CA TRP A 9 2.35 -4.81 -18.06
C TRP A 9 3.83 -4.98 -17.68
N ARG A 10 4.21 -6.16 -17.17
CA ARG A 10 5.62 -6.51 -16.91
C ARG A 10 6.42 -6.51 -18.20
N ALA A 11 5.94 -7.19 -19.25
CA ALA A 11 6.63 -7.26 -20.54
C ALA A 11 6.77 -5.88 -21.21
N GLU A 12 5.79 -5.00 -21.01
CA GLU A 12 5.79 -3.62 -21.49
C GLU A 12 6.64 -2.66 -20.63
N GLY A 13 7.24 -3.14 -19.53
CA GLY A 13 8.08 -2.31 -18.66
C GLY A 13 7.31 -1.28 -17.82
N ARG A 14 6.02 -1.52 -17.57
CA ARG A 14 5.09 -0.55 -16.95
C ARG A 14 5.00 -0.67 -15.43
N LEU A 15 5.62 -1.69 -14.85
CA LEU A 15 5.55 -1.99 -13.43
C LEU A 15 6.76 -1.40 -12.70
N VAL A 16 6.49 -0.64 -11.64
CA VAL A 16 7.50 -0.22 -10.66
C VAL A 16 7.30 -1.06 -9.40
N PRO A 17 8.04 -2.17 -9.23
CA PRO A 17 7.89 -3.02 -8.05
C PRO A 17 8.37 -2.28 -6.80
N PHE A 18 7.56 -2.29 -5.75
CA PHE A 18 7.89 -1.60 -4.52
C PHE A 18 7.33 -2.33 -3.29
N CYS A 19 8.17 -2.52 -2.27
CA CYS A 19 7.73 -3.02 -0.96
C CYS A 19 7.99 -1.92 0.08
N PRO A 20 6.93 -1.29 0.64
CA PRO A 20 7.11 -0.22 1.62
C PRO A 20 7.79 -0.69 2.90
N GLU A 21 7.45 -1.87 3.40
CA GLU A 21 8.00 -2.41 4.64
C GLU A 21 9.51 -2.65 4.55
N VAL A 22 9.97 -3.28 3.47
CA VAL A 22 11.41 -3.51 3.23
C VAL A 22 12.14 -2.20 2.94
N SER A 23 11.57 -1.32 2.11
CA SER A 23 12.16 -0.01 1.81
C SER A 23 12.22 0.90 3.04
N GLY A 24 11.29 0.70 3.99
CA GLY A 24 11.23 1.35 5.29
C GLY A 24 12.32 0.89 6.26
N GLY A 25 12.96 -0.26 5.99
CA GLY A 25 14.06 -0.81 6.78
C GLY A 25 13.73 -2.09 7.53
N LEU A 26 12.54 -2.67 7.36
CA LEU A 26 12.18 -3.94 8.01
C LEU A 26 12.82 -5.13 7.29
N ALA A 27 13.18 -6.15 8.08
CA ALA A 27 13.81 -7.38 7.59
C ALA A 27 12.82 -8.31 6.86
N VAL A 28 13.36 -9.37 6.25
CA VAL A 28 12.61 -10.50 5.70
C VAL A 28 13.26 -11.81 6.19
N PRO A 29 12.54 -12.67 6.94
CA PRO A 29 11.20 -12.47 7.50
C PRO A 29 11.21 -11.41 8.61
N ARG A 30 10.01 -10.95 8.99
CA ARG A 30 9.77 -9.99 10.09
C ARG A 30 8.53 -10.40 10.89
N PRO A 31 8.40 -9.96 12.15
CA PRO A 31 7.17 -10.18 12.93
C PRO A 31 5.95 -9.56 12.24
N PRO A 32 4.75 -10.14 12.43
CA PRO A 32 3.52 -9.51 12.00
C PRO A 32 3.31 -8.20 12.76
N ALA A 33 2.73 -7.22 12.08
CA ALA A 33 2.41 -5.92 12.65
C ALA A 33 0.97 -5.51 12.30
N GLU A 34 0.32 -4.78 13.19
CA GLU A 34 -1.03 -4.26 13.01
C GLU A 34 -1.10 -2.77 13.39
N ILE A 35 -2.08 -2.07 12.84
CA ILE A 35 -2.35 -0.68 13.22
C ILE A 35 -3.19 -0.69 14.49
N VAL A 36 -2.74 0.01 15.53
CA VAL A 36 -3.45 0.17 16.79
C VAL A 36 -3.92 1.61 16.95
N GLY A 37 -5.22 1.77 17.19
CA GLY A 37 -5.84 3.07 17.42
C GLY A 37 -6.41 3.77 16.18
N GLY A 38 -6.57 3.06 15.06
CA GLY A 38 -7.16 3.63 13.84
C GLY A 38 -6.72 2.89 12.58
N ASP A 39 -6.54 3.64 11.51
CA ASP A 39 -6.03 3.15 10.22
C ASP A 39 -4.77 3.91 9.78
N GLY A 40 -4.32 3.68 8.55
CA GLY A 40 -3.15 4.34 7.98
C GLY A 40 -3.28 5.85 7.90
N GLY A 41 -4.50 6.40 7.78
CA GLY A 41 -4.76 7.84 7.86
C GLY A 41 -4.47 8.36 9.26
N ALA A 42 -4.98 7.68 10.28
CA ALA A 42 -4.71 8.01 11.68
C ALA A 42 -3.20 7.93 12.03
N VAL A 43 -2.48 6.96 11.45
CA VAL A 43 -1.02 6.87 11.60
C VAL A 43 -0.32 8.09 10.98
N LEU A 44 -0.74 8.53 9.79
CA LEU A 44 -0.20 9.73 9.14
C LEU A 44 -0.50 11.01 9.93
N ASP A 45 -1.63 11.05 10.64
CA ASP A 45 -2.03 12.17 11.49
C ASP A 45 -1.40 12.11 12.90
N GLY A 46 -0.64 11.05 13.21
CA GLY A 46 0.04 10.85 14.48
C GLY A 46 -0.88 10.42 15.64
N THR A 47 -2.08 9.93 15.34
CA THR A 47 -3.09 9.49 16.34
C THR A 47 -3.19 7.98 16.49
N ALA A 48 -2.56 7.22 15.59
CA ALA A 48 -2.43 5.75 15.66
C ALA A 48 -0.97 5.31 15.48
N ARG A 49 -0.69 4.05 15.77
CA ARG A 49 0.66 3.46 15.68
C ARG A 49 0.63 2.12 14.96
N VAL A 50 1.75 1.72 14.39
CA VAL A 50 1.95 0.37 13.88
C VAL A 50 2.83 -0.40 14.87
N VAL A 51 2.31 -1.49 15.42
CA VAL A 51 3.00 -2.27 16.44
C VAL A 51 3.09 -3.74 16.03
N THR A 52 4.13 -4.44 16.47
CA THR A 52 4.25 -5.89 16.30
C THR A 52 3.44 -6.64 17.35
N ASP A 53 3.23 -7.94 17.14
CA ASP A 53 2.64 -8.86 18.12
C ASP A 53 3.41 -8.90 19.46
N ALA A 54 4.74 -8.74 19.40
CA ALA A 54 5.60 -8.59 20.57
C ALA A 54 5.56 -7.19 21.23
N GLY A 55 4.74 -6.26 20.73
CA GLY A 55 4.57 -4.91 21.26
C GLY A 55 5.62 -3.89 20.84
N ALA A 56 6.49 -4.21 19.87
CA ALA A 56 7.47 -3.26 19.35
C ALA A 56 6.77 -2.22 18.44
N ASP A 57 7.05 -0.94 18.65
CA ASP A 57 6.57 0.14 17.78
C ASP A 57 7.44 0.25 16.53
N VAL A 58 6.84 -0.02 15.36
CA VAL A 58 7.50 0.00 14.04
C VAL A 58 6.90 1.10 13.15
N THR A 59 6.24 2.10 13.75
CA THR A 59 5.55 3.17 13.02
C THR A 59 6.52 3.95 12.12
N ALA A 60 7.75 4.16 12.56
CA ALA A 60 8.75 4.95 11.83
C ALA A 60 9.12 4.29 10.49
N GLU A 61 9.31 2.97 10.47
CA GLU A 61 9.63 2.19 9.29
C GLU A 61 8.47 2.20 8.30
N PHE A 62 7.23 2.08 8.78
CA PHE A 62 6.03 2.16 7.93
C PHE A 62 5.86 3.56 7.31
N LEU A 63 6.02 4.63 8.09
CA LEU A 63 5.97 6.01 7.60
C LEU A 63 7.10 6.30 6.61
N ARG A 64 8.31 5.76 6.83
CA ARG A 64 9.42 5.87 5.91
C ARG A 64 9.13 5.12 4.61
N GLY A 65 8.64 3.89 4.71
CA GLY A 65 8.23 3.07 3.58
C GLY A 65 7.20 3.74 2.69
N ALA A 66 6.14 4.30 3.31
CA ALA A 66 5.10 5.02 2.61
C ALA A 66 5.65 6.23 1.85
N ARG A 67 6.50 7.06 2.48
CA ARG A 67 7.13 8.22 1.82
C ARG A 67 8.02 7.82 0.66
N LEU A 68 8.76 6.72 0.79
CA LEU A 68 9.59 6.20 -0.30
C LEU A 68 8.74 5.65 -1.46
N ALA A 69 7.58 5.06 -1.17
CA ALA A 69 6.62 4.62 -2.18
C ALA A 69 6.08 5.81 -2.97
N LEU A 70 5.65 6.88 -2.27
CA LEU A 70 5.19 8.11 -2.89
C LEU A 70 6.30 8.71 -3.78
N ALA A 71 7.51 8.83 -3.25
CA ALA A 71 8.64 9.34 -4.03
C ALA A 71 8.97 8.47 -5.25
N ALA A 72 8.77 7.14 -5.17
CA ALA A 72 8.93 6.25 -6.31
C ALA A 72 7.86 6.52 -7.38
N ALA A 73 6.61 6.68 -6.96
CA ALA A 73 5.50 7.03 -7.86
C ALA A 73 5.72 8.38 -8.55
N GLU A 74 6.15 9.40 -7.81
CA GLU A 74 6.48 10.72 -8.36
C GLU A 74 7.60 10.65 -9.40
N ARG A 75 8.71 9.95 -9.08
CA ARG A 75 9.85 9.82 -10.00
C ARG A 75 9.50 9.07 -11.28
N SER A 76 8.60 8.10 -11.22
CA SER A 76 8.16 7.35 -12.40
C SER A 76 6.99 8.00 -13.13
N GLY A 77 6.42 9.09 -12.60
CA GLY A 77 5.15 9.64 -13.09
C GLY A 77 3.96 8.70 -12.92
N ALA A 78 4.05 7.74 -12.00
CA ALA A 78 2.96 6.78 -11.77
C ALA A 78 1.77 7.47 -11.11
N ARG A 79 0.59 7.31 -11.72
CA ARG A 79 -0.69 7.83 -11.21
C ARG A 79 -1.58 6.75 -10.62
N ILE A 80 -1.17 5.49 -10.76
CA ILE A 80 -1.90 4.31 -10.30
C ILE A 80 -0.96 3.47 -9.43
N ALA A 81 -1.47 2.98 -8.30
CA ALA A 81 -0.80 1.98 -7.47
C ALA A 81 -1.71 0.76 -7.31
N LEU A 82 -1.16 -0.42 -7.60
CA LEU A 82 -1.80 -1.71 -7.39
C LEU A 82 -1.17 -2.36 -6.15
N LEU A 83 -1.93 -2.53 -5.08
CA LEU A 83 -1.43 -2.95 -3.77
C LEU A 83 -2.10 -4.23 -3.27
N LYS A 84 -1.36 -5.00 -2.47
CA LYS A 84 -1.85 -6.24 -1.83
C LYS A 84 -2.82 -5.89 -0.71
N GLU A 85 -3.99 -6.53 -0.70
CA GLU A 85 -4.99 -6.37 0.37
C GLU A 85 -4.53 -6.92 1.73
N GLY A 86 -5.10 -6.37 2.81
CA GLY A 86 -4.98 -6.89 4.18
C GLY A 86 -3.68 -6.57 4.93
N SER A 87 -2.75 -5.83 4.33
CA SER A 87 -1.50 -5.40 4.99
C SER A 87 -1.67 -4.07 5.74
N PRO A 88 -1.04 -3.88 6.92
CA PRO A 88 -0.97 -2.58 7.61
C PRO A 88 -0.28 -1.48 6.77
N SER A 89 0.48 -1.84 5.74
CA SER A 89 1.06 -0.90 4.78
C SER A 89 0.17 -0.73 3.55
N CYS A 90 -0.23 -1.84 2.93
CA CYS A 90 -0.75 -1.87 1.56
C CYS A 90 -2.26 -2.11 1.43
N GLY A 91 -2.95 -2.48 2.51
CA GLY A 91 -4.39 -2.74 2.47
C GLY A 91 -5.16 -1.53 1.94
N SER A 92 -6.02 -1.73 0.95
CA SER A 92 -6.72 -0.61 0.30
C SER A 92 -8.15 -0.41 0.80
N GLY A 93 -8.80 -1.45 1.32
CA GLY A 93 -10.13 -1.37 1.92
C GLY A 93 -10.27 -1.98 3.32
N ARG A 94 -9.32 -2.83 3.73
CA ARG A 94 -9.32 -3.47 5.05
C ARG A 94 -7.93 -3.55 5.68
N VAL A 95 -7.88 -3.43 6.99
CA VAL A 95 -6.72 -3.70 7.86
C VAL A 95 -7.16 -4.61 9.03
N TYR A 96 -6.23 -5.11 9.83
CA TYR A 96 -6.58 -5.81 11.08
C TYR A 96 -6.89 -4.82 12.21
N ASP A 97 -7.68 -5.26 13.19
CA ASP A 97 -8.20 -4.42 14.27
C ASP A 97 -7.19 -4.00 15.35
N GLY A 98 -5.94 -4.46 15.25
CA GLY A 98 -4.88 -4.12 16.20
C GLY A 98 -4.88 -4.98 17.47
N THR A 99 -5.76 -5.99 17.55
CA THR A 99 -5.85 -6.91 18.68
C THR A 99 -5.09 -8.21 18.45
N PHE A 100 -4.53 -8.43 17.25
CA PHE A 100 -3.87 -9.67 16.85
C PHE A 100 -4.78 -10.92 16.94
N THR A 101 -6.09 -10.73 16.86
CA THR A 101 -7.09 -11.81 16.80
C THR A 101 -7.39 -12.25 15.36
N GLY A 102 -6.81 -11.57 14.37
CA GLY A 102 -7.06 -11.80 12.95
C GLY A 102 -8.37 -11.22 12.42
N ALA A 103 -9.06 -10.39 13.21
CA ALA A 103 -10.30 -9.75 12.79
C ALA A 103 -10.02 -8.56 11.84
N PRO A 104 -10.55 -8.58 10.59
CA PRO A 104 -10.42 -7.46 9.69
C PRO A 104 -11.43 -6.37 10.03
N VAL A 105 -11.03 -5.11 9.89
CA VAL A 105 -11.86 -3.91 10.02
C VAL A 105 -11.74 -3.02 8.78
N PRO A 106 -12.77 -2.24 8.44
CA PRO A 106 -12.67 -1.24 7.37
C PRO A 106 -11.55 -0.25 7.67
N GLY A 107 -10.68 0.00 6.69
CA GLY A 107 -9.56 0.92 6.85
C GLY A 107 -8.50 0.73 5.77
N ALA A 108 -7.58 1.69 5.67
CA ALA A 108 -6.46 1.64 4.73
C ALA A 108 -5.13 1.43 5.46
N GLY A 109 -4.16 0.78 4.82
CA GLY A 109 -2.78 0.76 5.29
C GLY A 109 -2.08 2.12 5.13
N VAL A 110 -0.94 2.30 5.80
CA VAL A 110 -0.21 3.58 5.84
C VAL A 110 0.21 4.06 4.44
N THR A 111 0.69 3.15 3.58
CA THR A 111 1.11 3.50 2.21
C THR A 111 -0.09 3.85 1.34
N THR A 112 -1.17 3.07 1.41
CA THR A 112 -2.42 3.36 0.71
C THR A 112 -2.95 4.74 1.06
N ALA A 113 -3.02 5.05 2.37
CA ALA A 113 -3.52 6.33 2.85
C ALA A 113 -2.67 7.50 2.31
N LEU A 114 -1.34 7.37 2.32
CA LEU A 114 -0.45 8.44 1.85
C LEU A 114 -0.56 8.64 0.34
N LEU A 115 -0.57 7.57 -0.45
CA LEU A 115 -0.70 7.63 -1.91
C LEU A 115 -2.03 8.28 -2.32
N ARG A 116 -3.13 7.91 -1.65
CA ARG A 116 -4.44 8.55 -1.87
C ARG A 116 -4.43 10.04 -1.53
N ARG A 117 -3.82 10.45 -0.41
CA ARG A 117 -3.67 11.87 -0.04
C ARG A 117 -2.87 12.66 -1.07
N ALA A 118 -1.93 12.01 -1.76
CA ALA A 118 -1.14 12.60 -2.83
C ALA A 118 -1.82 12.57 -4.22
N GLY A 119 -3.05 12.06 -4.31
CA GLY A 119 -3.81 12.00 -5.57
C GLY A 119 -3.47 10.80 -6.46
N VAL A 120 -2.76 9.80 -5.96
CA VAL A 120 -2.53 8.53 -6.67
C VAL A 120 -3.77 7.64 -6.51
N SER A 121 -4.27 7.09 -7.62
CA SER A 121 -5.37 6.12 -7.59
C SER A 121 -4.86 4.77 -7.09
N VAL A 122 -5.40 4.27 -5.98
CA VAL A 122 -4.97 3.02 -5.35
C VAL A 122 -6.03 1.94 -5.49
N PHE A 123 -5.62 0.79 -6.00
CA PHE A 123 -6.45 -0.38 -6.29
C PHE A 123 -5.94 -1.63 -5.56
N GLY A 124 -6.85 -2.53 -5.22
CA GLY A 124 -6.51 -3.85 -4.71
C GLY A 124 -6.12 -4.81 -5.85
N GLU A 125 -5.49 -5.93 -5.50
CA GLU A 125 -5.06 -6.96 -6.47
C GLU A 125 -6.20 -7.56 -7.32
N ASP A 126 -7.45 -7.45 -6.84
CA ASP A 126 -8.64 -7.95 -7.53
C ASP A 126 -9.20 -6.95 -8.57
N ASP A 127 -8.75 -5.70 -8.57
CA ASP A 127 -9.31 -4.61 -9.39
C ASP A 127 -8.57 -4.41 -10.73
N LEU A 128 -7.95 -5.47 -11.28
CA LEU A 128 -7.08 -5.36 -12.47
C LEU A 128 -7.78 -4.77 -13.70
N ASP A 129 -9.05 -5.09 -13.91
CA ASP A 129 -9.83 -4.58 -15.04
C ASP A 129 -10.04 -3.06 -14.91
N ALA A 130 -10.39 -2.58 -13.71
CA ALA A 130 -10.53 -1.15 -13.42
C ALA A 130 -9.20 -0.39 -13.57
N VAL A 131 -8.08 -1.02 -13.17
CA VAL A 131 -6.74 -0.48 -13.42
C VAL A 131 -6.48 -0.34 -14.92
N GLN A 132 -6.80 -1.35 -15.73
CA GLN A 132 -6.62 -1.30 -17.17
C GLN A 132 -7.48 -0.22 -17.83
N GLU A 133 -8.73 -0.05 -17.40
CA GLU A 133 -9.62 0.99 -17.90
C GLU A 133 -9.06 2.39 -17.62
N LEU A 134 -8.67 2.68 -16.37
CA LEU A 134 -8.09 3.96 -15.99
C LEU A 134 -6.77 4.22 -16.73
N LEU A 135 -5.93 3.21 -16.83
CA LEU A 135 -4.64 3.31 -17.51
C LEU A 135 -4.83 3.68 -18.99
N THR A 136 -5.79 3.06 -19.67
CA THR A 136 -6.13 3.38 -21.07
C THR A 136 -6.64 4.82 -21.21
N ALA A 137 -7.47 5.29 -20.27
CA ALA A 137 -7.99 6.66 -20.29
C ALA A 137 -6.89 7.71 -20.06
N LEU A 138 -5.92 7.42 -19.17
CA LEU A 138 -4.79 8.32 -18.90
C LEU A 138 -3.86 8.46 -20.13
N GLU A 139 -3.65 7.38 -20.87
CA GLU A 139 -2.84 7.38 -22.10
C GLU A 139 -3.49 8.19 -23.23
N GLN A 140 -4.83 8.21 -23.30
CA GLN A 140 -5.56 9.00 -24.29
C GLN A 140 -5.55 10.51 -24.00
N THR A 141 -5.22 10.90 -22.77
CA THR A 141 -5.23 12.30 -22.31
C THR A 141 -3.82 12.90 -22.25
N SER A 142 -2.78 12.12 -22.58
CA SER A 142 -1.36 12.52 -22.49
C SER A 142 -0.73 12.81 -23.85
#